data_AF-A0A9D7ESS0-F1
#
_entry.id   AF-A0A9D7ESS0-F1
#
_cell.length_a   1.000
_cell.length_b   1.000
_cell.length_c   1.000
_cell.angle_alpha   90.00
_cell.angle_beta   90.00
_cell.angle_gamma   90.00
#
_symmetry.space_group_name_H-M   'P 1'
#
loop_
_entity.id
_entity.type
_entity.pdbx_description
1 polymer ?
#
loop_
_entity_poly.entity_id
_entity_poly.type
_entity_poly.pdbx_seq_one_letter_code
_entity_poly.pdbx_strand_id
1 'polypeptide(L)'
;MGNLRIITSGVSSTIFVPFTNSGVISGVGTFSMSTVTSNTGTIRPGSSPGILTINPTLMQGTGTTYLAEILDNTGSGTGNDQLTVNAAINLTGVTFTVSEIAPLATPIPPGFTYTIFNSTGALTGTPTYNLPSNYILVLTPPANTIQVQKIALFLYQQSGVSSMQYQRITTKSN
;
A
#
# COMPACT_ATOMS: atom_id res chain seq x y z
N MET A 1 -13.58 10.39 -24.59
CA MET A 1 -13.11 10.95 -23.30
C MET A 1 -11.60 10.75 -23.25
N GLY A 2 -10.81 11.82 -23.11
CA GLY A 2 -9.35 11.74 -23.16
C GLY A 2 -8.76 11.29 -21.82
N ASN A 3 -7.73 10.44 -21.88
CA ASN A 3 -6.99 10.04 -20.70
C ASN A 3 -6.07 11.20 -20.29
N LEU A 4 -6.29 11.78 -19.12
CA LEU A 4 -5.35 12.74 -18.54
C LEU A 4 -4.16 11.97 -17.96
N ARG A 5 -3.03 11.94 -18.71
CA ARG A 5 -1.76 11.43 -18.20
C ARG A 5 -0.97 12.60 -17.63
N ILE A 6 -0.96 12.75 -16.31
CA ILE A 6 -0.13 13.73 -15.63
C ILE A 6 1.16 13.03 -15.20
N ILE A 7 2.28 13.46 -15.77
CA ILE A 7 3.62 13.07 -15.32
C ILE A 7 4.33 14.36 -14.97
N THR A 8 4.70 14.52 -13.71
CA THR A 8 5.43 15.70 -13.25
C THR A 8 6.74 15.25 -12.67
N SER A 9 7.84 15.83 -13.14
CA SER A 9 9.20 15.62 -12.64
C SER A 9 9.63 16.68 -11.62
N GLY A 10 8.68 17.31 -10.91
CA GLY A 10 8.91 18.44 -10.01
C GLY A 10 8.24 18.27 -8.63
N VAL A 11 8.72 19.06 -7.66
CA VAL A 11 8.38 18.97 -6.22
C VAL A 11 6.88 19.21 -5.94
N SER A 12 6.21 20.04 -6.74
CA SER A 12 4.77 20.29 -6.62
C SER A 12 4.12 20.59 -7.97
N SER A 13 2.94 20.04 -8.23
CA SER A 13 2.08 20.40 -9.36
C SER A 13 0.68 20.74 -8.90
N THR A 14 0.04 21.75 -9.50
CA THR A 14 -1.30 22.19 -9.11
C THR A 14 -2.31 22.07 -10.26
N ILE A 15 -3.45 21.43 -10.01
CA ILE A 15 -4.59 21.36 -10.95
C ILE A 15 -5.74 22.19 -10.39
N PHE A 16 -6.21 23.19 -11.15
CA PHE A 16 -7.29 24.09 -10.71
C PHE A 16 -8.68 23.76 -11.25
N VAL A 17 -8.79 22.84 -12.21
CA VAL A 17 -10.06 22.47 -12.82
C VAL A 17 -10.60 21.16 -12.23
N PRO A 18 -11.92 21.05 -11.96
CA PRO A 18 -12.52 19.79 -11.58
C PRO A 18 -12.29 18.74 -12.67
N PHE A 19 -11.95 17.52 -12.27
CA PHE A 19 -11.82 16.40 -13.19
C PHE A 19 -12.32 15.10 -12.55
N THR A 20 -12.67 14.15 -13.42
CA THR A 20 -12.91 12.75 -13.07
C THR A 20 -11.73 11.93 -13.57
N ASN A 21 -11.12 11.12 -12.70
CA ASN A 21 -10.09 10.18 -13.11
C ASN A 21 -10.62 8.75 -13.16
N SER A 22 -10.45 8.11 -14.31
CA SER A 22 -10.60 6.66 -14.49
C SER A 22 -9.30 6.00 -14.98
N GLY A 23 -8.22 6.79 -15.15
CA GLY A 23 -6.92 6.36 -15.63
C GLY A 23 -5.89 6.24 -14.51
N VAL A 24 -4.62 6.47 -14.84
CA VAL A 24 -3.52 6.37 -13.88
C VAL A 24 -3.02 7.77 -13.49
N ILE A 25 -2.95 8.02 -12.20
CA ILE A 25 -2.23 9.15 -11.60
C ILE A 25 -0.91 8.61 -11.07
N SER A 26 0.21 9.08 -11.63
CA SER A 26 1.55 8.65 -11.22
C SER A 26 2.57 9.77 -11.27
N GLY A 27 3.43 9.85 -10.24
CA GLY A 27 4.52 10.81 -10.19
C GLY A 27 5.23 10.78 -8.84
N VAL A 28 6.30 11.56 -8.72
CA VAL A 28 7.03 11.77 -7.47
C VAL A 28 6.72 13.16 -6.93
N GLY A 29 6.77 13.33 -5.61
CA GLY A 29 6.54 14.62 -4.96
C GLY A 29 5.07 14.91 -4.69
N THR A 30 4.68 16.19 -4.69
CA THR A 30 3.35 16.62 -4.27
C THR A 30 2.43 16.97 -5.43
N PHE A 31 1.22 16.44 -5.42
CA PHE A 31 0.14 16.83 -6.31
C PHE A 31 -0.90 17.57 -5.50
N SER A 32 -1.02 18.87 -5.75
CA SER A 32 -2.08 19.71 -5.22
C SER A 32 -3.18 19.87 -6.26
N MET A 33 -4.43 19.75 -5.85
CA MET A 33 -5.61 19.85 -6.71
C MET A 33 -6.58 20.77 -5.99
N SER A 34 -7.26 21.65 -6.69
CA SER A 34 -8.18 22.58 -6.03
C SER A 34 -9.54 21.92 -5.80
N THR A 35 -9.97 21.05 -6.72
CA THR A 35 -11.25 20.32 -6.66
C THR A 35 -11.13 19.01 -7.46
N VAL A 36 -11.59 17.90 -6.88
CA VAL A 36 -11.65 16.59 -7.54
C VAL A 36 -13.11 16.14 -7.52
N THR A 37 -13.66 15.83 -8.70
CA THR A 37 -15.07 15.44 -8.82
C THR A 37 -15.27 13.96 -8.48
N SER A 38 -14.37 13.08 -8.95
CA SER A 38 -14.31 11.66 -8.56
C SER A 38 -13.02 11.01 -9.06
N ASN A 39 -12.60 9.92 -8.42
CA ASN A 39 -11.47 9.11 -8.89
C ASN A 39 -11.76 7.61 -8.73
N THR A 40 -12.01 6.93 -9.84
CA THR A 40 -12.20 5.47 -9.90
C THR A 40 -10.98 4.76 -10.52
N GLY A 41 -9.91 5.51 -10.79
CA GLY A 41 -8.72 5.00 -11.45
C GLY A 41 -7.67 4.47 -10.48
N THR A 42 -6.43 4.43 -10.97
CA THR A 42 -5.26 3.96 -10.23
C THR A 42 -4.39 5.13 -9.79
N ILE A 43 -3.89 5.06 -8.56
CA ILE A 43 -2.85 5.94 -8.02
C ILE A 43 -1.61 5.08 -7.75
N ARG A 44 -0.43 5.58 -8.11
CA ARG A 44 0.85 4.98 -7.72
C ARG A 44 1.95 6.04 -7.69
N PRO A 45 3.00 5.91 -6.87
CA PRO A 45 4.18 6.74 -7.05
C PRO A 45 4.79 6.54 -8.45
N GLY A 46 5.42 7.58 -8.95
CA GLY A 46 6.26 7.52 -10.15
C GLY A 46 7.67 7.05 -9.76
N SER A 47 8.39 6.43 -10.69
CA SER A 47 9.73 5.88 -10.43
C SER A 47 9.78 4.95 -9.22
N SER A 48 8.86 3.99 -9.17
CA SER A 48 8.74 3.06 -8.05
C SER A 48 10.04 2.28 -7.78
N PRO A 49 10.47 2.14 -6.52
CA PRO A 49 9.84 2.71 -5.33
C PRO A 49 9.97 4.24 -5.23
N GLY A 50 8.89 4.93 -4.84
CA GLY A 50 8.83 6.39 -4.72
C GLY A 50 7.83 6.90 -3.69
N ILE A 51 7.87 8.21 -3.41
CA ILE A 51 6.89 8.89 -2.55
C ILE A 51 6.01 9.80 -3.41
N LEU A 52 4.70 9.61 -3.26
CA LEU A 52 3.68 10.48 -3.83
C LEU A 52 2.86 11.10 -2.70
N THR A 53 2.73 12.42 -2.72
CA THR A 53 1.84 13.16 -1.82
C THR A 53 0.68 13.74 -2.61
N ILE A 54 -0.54 13.62 -2.10
CA ILE A 54 -1.76 14.10 -2.78
C ILE A 54 -2.56 15.01 -1.84
N ASN A 55 -2.95 16.18 -2.36
CA ASN A 55 -3.79 17.18 -1.71
C ASN A 55 -4.86 17.66 -2.71
N PRO A 56 -6.16 17.73 -2.38
CA PRO A 56 -6.91 17.01 -1.36
C PRO A 56 -7.11 15.53 -1.73
N THR A 57 -7.85 14.81 -0.89
CA THR A 57 -8.06 13.35 -0.97
C THR A 57 -8.55 12.88 -2.35
N LEU A 58 -7.83 11.93 -2.96
CA LEU A 58 -8.21 11.25 -4.21
C LEU A 58 -8.74 9.82 -4.00
N MET A 59 -8.74 9.32 -2.78
CA MET A 59 -9.21 7.97 -2.44
C MET A 59 -10.35 8.07 -1.44
N GLN A 60 -11.55 8.44 -1.89
CA GLN A 60 -12.70 8.50 -0.99
C GLN A 60 -13.92 7.87 -1.65
N GLY A 61 -14.30 6.67 -1.21
CA GLY A 61 -15.60 6.07 -1.55
C GLY A 61 -15.81 5.73 -3.03
N THR A 62 -14.77 5.72 -3.86
CA THR A 62 -14.90 5.80 -5.33
C THR A 62 -14.30 4.62 -6.10
N GLY A 63 -14.02 3.47 -5.49
CA GLY A 63 -13.48 2.32 -6.25
C GLY A 63 -12.02 2.49 -6.68
N THR A 64 -11.30 3.45 -6.10
CA THR A 64 -9.90 3.74 -6.44
C THR A 64 -8.98 2.57 -6.11
N THR A 65 -7.97 2.34 -6.94
CA THR A 65 -6.88 1.42 -6.63
C THR A 65 -5.60 2.18 -6.32
N TYR A 66 -4.95 1.88 -5.21
CA TYR A 66 -3.57 2.27 -4.94
C TYR A 66 -2.64 1.08 -5.23
N LEU A 67 -1.58 1.32 -6.02
CA LEU A 67 -0.51 0.35 -6.24
C LEU A 67 0.74 0.77 -5.48
N ALA A 68 1.33 -0.18 -4.75
CA ALA A 68 2.60 -0.02 -4.05
C ALA A 68 3.57 -1.15 -4.43
N GLU A 69 4.80 -0.78 -4.76
CA GLU A 69 5.91 -1.69 -5.03
C GLU A 69 6.89 -1.73 -3.85
N ILE A 70 7.41 -2.91 -3.54
CA ILE A 70 8.42 -3.15 -2.50
C ILE A 70 9.64 -3.80 -3.15
N LEU A 71 10.79 -3.14 -3.07
CA LEU A 71 12.08 -3.55 -3.62
C LEU A 71 13.00 -4.14 -2.56
N ASP A 72 13.18 -3.44 -1.44
CA ASP A 72 14.10 -3.82 -0.37
C ASP A 72 13.73 -3.10 0.95
N ASN A 73 14.61 -3.13 1.95
CA ASN A 73 14.41 -2.51 3.27
C ASN A 73 15.09 -1.14 3.43
N THR A 74 15.52 -0.48 2.35
CA THR A 74 16.22 0.81 2.42
C THR A 74 15.33 1.98 2.88
N GLY A 75 14.00 1.79 2.87
CA GLY A 75 13.03 2.73 3.43
C GLY A 75 12.01 3.24 2.42
N SER A 76 11.10 4.11 2.87
CA SER A 76 10.06 4.67 2.00
C SER A 76 10.66 5.59 0.95
N GLY A 77 10.22 5.44 -0.30
CA GLY A 77 10.72 6.18 -1.45
C GLY A 77 11.98 5.63 -2.10
N THR A 78 12.62 4.61 -1.51
CA THR A 78 13.80 3.95 -2.10
C THR A 78 13.65 2.43 -2.13
N GLY A 79 13.15 1.85 -1.03
CA GLY A 79 12.89 0.43 -0.88
C GLY A 79 11.41 0.05 -0.94
N ASN A 80 10.50 0.99 -0.65
CA ASN A 80 9.07 0.78 -0.83
C ASN A 80 8.34 2.05 -1.27
N ASP A 81 7.28 1.87 -2.05
CA ASP A 81 6.35 2.94 -2.39
C ASP A 81 5.62 3.43 -1.14
N GLN A 82 5.37 4.74 -1.10
CA GLN A 82 4.49 5.34 -0.11
C GLN A 82 3.61 6.42 -0.73
N LEU A 83 2.32 6.34 -0.45
CA LEU A 83 1.36 7.40 -0.73
C LEU A 83 1.03 8.16 0.56
N THR A 84 1.19 9.48 0.54
CA THR A 84 0.78 10.38 1.61
C THR A 84 -0.44 11.19 1.16
N VAL A 85 -1.47 11.25 2.00
CA VAL A 85 -2.67 12.06 1.78
C VAL A 85 -2.86 13.02 2.95
N ASN A 86 -2.82 14.33 2.70
CA ASN A 86 -2.92 15.31 3.79
C ASN A 86 -4.39 15.64 4.14
N ALA A 87 -5.20 14.63 4.42
CA ALA A 87 -6.60 14.78 4.82
C ALA A 87 -7.14 13.51 5.49
N ALA A 88 -8.15 13.65 6.36
CA ALA A 88 -8.95 12.51 6.80
C ALA A 88 -9.61 11.82 5.59
N ILE A 89 -9.74 10.49 5.66
CA ILE A 89 -10.12 9.70 4.50
C ILE A 89 -11.01 8.51 4.88
N ASN A 90 -11.98 8.23 4.03
CA ASN A 90 -12.81 7.03 4.12
C ASN A 90 -12.36 6.06 3.02
N LEU A 91 -11.80 4.94 3.44
CA LEU A 91 -11.22 3.90 2.58
C LEU A 91 -12.24 2.87 2.10
N THR A 92 -13.53 3.04 2.40
CA THR A 92 -14.58 2.16 1.89
C THR A 92 -14.54 2.13 0.36
N GLY A 93 -14.44 0.93 -0.21
CA GLY A 93 -14.35 0.74 -1.66
C GLY A 93 -12.97 1.05 -2.27
N VAL A 94 -11.96 1.44 -1.47
CA VAL A 94 -10.59 1.59 -1.95
C VAL A 94 -9.90 0.22 -1.95
N THR A 95 -9.08 -0.05 -2.97
CA THR A 95 -8.26 -1.27 -3.05
C THR A 95 -6.78 -0.92 -2.94
N PHE A 96 -6.07 -1.58 -2.03
CA PHE A 96 -4.62 -1.52 -1.92
C PHE A 96 -4.04 -2.77 -2.57
N THR A 97 -3.22 -2.60 -3.62
CA THR A 97 -2.48 -3.71 -4.24
C THR A 97 -0.99 -3.52 -4.01
N VAL A 98 -0.34 -4.56 -3.52
CA VAL A 98 1.10 -4.57 -3.24
C VAL A 98 1.78 -5.57 -4.17
N SER A 99 2.95 -5.21 -4.70
CA SER A 99 3.83 -6.12 -5.44
C SER A 99 5.25 -6.06 -4.92
N GLU A 100 5.88 -7.23 -4.77
CA GLU A 100 7.32 -7.33 -4.52
C GLU A 100 8.06 -7.33 -5.86
N ILE A 101 8.97 -6.38 -6.03
CA ILE A 101 9.81 -6.24 -7.23
C ILE A 101 11.28 -6.56 -6.93
N ALA A 102 11.57 -7.05 -5.73
CA ALA A 102 12.89 -7.51 -5.33
C ALA A 102 13.42 -8.58 -6.31
N PRO A 103 14.70 -8.49 -6.73
CA PRO A 103 15.29 -9.55 -7.55
C PRO A 103 15.27 -10.89 -6.82
N LEU A 104 14.94 -11.97 -7.53
CA LEU A 104 14.95 -13.33 -6.95
C LEU A 104 16.32 -13.74 -6.38
N ALA A 105 17.41 -13.17 -6.90
CA ALA A 105 18.77 -13.40 -6.42
C ALA A 105 19.05 -12.75 -5.04
N THR A 106 18.27 -11.73 -4.68
CA THR A 106 18.42 -10.95 -3.44
C THR A 106 17.04 -10.71 -2.83
N PRO A 107 16.34 -11.78 -2.38
CA PRO A 107 14.97 -11.65 -1.90
C PRO A 107 14.92 -10.88 -0.58
N ILE A 108 13.80 -10.21 -0.34
CA ILE A 108 13.54 -9.53 0.93
C ILE A 108 13.36 -10.57 2.04
N PRO A 109 14.17 -10.54 3.12
CA PRO A 109 13.98 -11.44 4.25
C PRO A 109 12.63 -11.22 4.96
N PRO A 110 12.05 -12.25 5.60
CA PRO A 110 10.87 -12.08 6.43
C PRO A 110 11.16 -11.21 7.67
N GLY A 111 10.13 -10.54 8.19
CA GLY A 111 10.17 -9.72 9.40
C GLY A 111 10.12 -8.21 9.13
N PHE A 112 10.45 -7.76 7.93
CA PHE A 112 10.39 -6.33 7.59
C PHE A 112 8.96 -5.83 7.44
N THR A 113 8.72 -4.63 7.96
CA THR A 113 7.44 -3.92 7.92
C THR A 113 7.57 -2.66 7.07
N TYR A 114 6.58 -2.41 6.23
CA TYR A 114 6.58 -1.34 5.23
C TYR A 114 5.36 -0.46 5.39
N THR A 115 5.58 0.84 5.60
CA THR A 115 4.52 1.84 5.54
C THR A 115 4.27 2.23 4.09
N ILE A 116 3.17 1.73 3.53
CA ILE A 116 2.78 1.98 2.14
C ILE A 116 1.82 3.17 2.00
N PHE A 117 1.17 3.57 3.09
CA PHE A 117 0.21 4.66 3.06
C PHE A 117 0.20 5.43 4.38
N ASN A 118 0.14 6.76 4.27
CA ASN A 118 0.02 7.70 5.37
C ASN A 118 -1.11 8.69 5.11
N SER A 119 -1.83 9.03 6.17
CA SER A 119 -2.71 10.19 6.20
C SER A 119 -2.38 11.11 7.38
N THR A 120 -2.55 12.41 7.19
CA THR A 120 -2.48 13.38 8.32
C THR A 120 -3.78 13.42 9.14
N GLY A 121 -4.87 12.84 8.64
CA GLY A 121 -6.15 12.77 9.33
C GLY A 121 -6.61 11.33 9.58
N ALA A 122 -7.75 11.19 10.27
CA ALA A 122 -8.29 9.88 10.63
C ALA A 122 -8.58 9.00 9.40
N LEU A 123 -8.23 7.72 9.49
CA LEU A 123 -8.69 6.69 8.55
C LEU A 123 -10.00 6.09 9.04
N THR A 124 -10.97 6.01 8.14
CA THR A 124 -12.26 5.35 8.38
C THR A 124 -12.58 4.39 7.25
N GLY A 125 -13.57 3.52 7.45
CA GLY A 125 -13.95 2.53 6.45
C GLY A 125 -12.97 1.35 6.36
N THR A 126 -13.33 0.36 5.55
CA THR A 126 -12.55 -0.85 5.36
C THR A 126 -12.21 -1.01 3.87
N PRO A 127 -10.93 -0.90 3.49
CA PRO A 127 -10.51 -1.15 2.11
C PRO A 127 -10.39 -2.65 1.82
N THR A 128 -10.20 -2.98 0.55
CA THR A 128 -9.77 -4.31 0.09
C THR A 128 -8.25 -4.35 -0.08
N TYR A 129 -7.64 -5.50 0.16
CA TYR A 129 -6.19 -5.70 0.02
C TYR A 129 -5.89 -6.85 -0.94
N ASN A 130 -5.05 -6.58 -1.94
CA ASN A 130 -4.44 -7.57 -2.82
C ASN A 130 -2.95 -7.63 -2.48
N LEU A 131 -2.59 -8.54 -1.57
CA LEU A 131 -1.21 -8.71 -1.13
C LEU A 131 -0.61 -9.99 -1.75
N PRO A 132 0.70 -10.02 -2.04
CA PRO A 132 1.37 -11.27 -2.36
C PRO A 132 1.27 -12.23 -1.16
N SER A 133 1.31 -13.55 -1.41
CA SER A 133 1.05 -14.57 -0.37
C SER A 133 2.04 -14.56 0.80
N ASN A 134 3.19 -13.92 0.63
CA ASN A 134 4.22 -13.73 1.63
C ASN A 134 4.13 -12.35 2.33
N TYR A 135 3.01 -11.64 2.23
CA TYR A 135 2.74 -10.41 2.98
C TYR A 135 1.42 -10.49 3.74
N ILE A 136 1.40 -9.84 4.91
CA ILE A 136 0.19 -9.64 5.72
C ILE A 136 0.01 -8.17 6.06
N LEU A 137 -1.23 -7.79 6.39
CA LEU A 137 -1.53 -6.49 6.98
C LEU A 137 -1.07 -6.46 8.44
N VAL A 138 -0.44 -5.35 8.86
CA VAL A 138 -0.18 -5.09 10.28
C VAL A 138 -1.48 -4.59 10.93
N LEU A 139 -1.98 -5.31 11.94
CA LEU A 139 -3.28 -5.04 12.55
C LEU A 139 -3.27 -3.84 13.54
N THR A 140 -2.11 -3.50 14.07
CA THR A 140 -1.91 -2.36 14.98
C THR A 140 -0.81 -1.44 14.46
N PRO A 141 -1.01 -0.83 13.28
CA PRO A 141 -0.02 0.10 12.74
C PRO A 141 -0.06 1.42 13.54
N PRO A 142 0.95 2.29 13.39
CA PRO A 142 0.87 3.67 13.85
C PRO A 142 -0.42 4.34 13.36
N ALA A 143 -0.96 5.26 14.16
CA ALA A 143 -2.17 5.98 13.81
C ALA A 143 -2.08 6.59 12.41
N ASN A 144 -3.17 6.47 11.65
CA ASN A 144 -3.31 7.01 10.30
C ASN A 144 -2.36 6.43 9.25
N THR A 145 -1.87 5.20 9.46
CA THR A 145 -1.03 4.51 8.49
C THR A 145 -1.59 3.15 8.10
N ILE A 146 -1.17 2.65 6.93
CA ILE A 146 -1.34 1.26 6.53
C ILE A 146 0.05 0.68 6.35
N GLN A 147 0.28 -0.44 7.02
CA GLN A 147 1.54 -1.17 6.97
C GLN A 147 1.33 -2.61 6.55
N VAL A 148 2.27 -3.14 5.76
CA VAL A 148 2.35 -4.56 5.42
C VAL A 148 3.65 -5.15 5.93
N GLN A 149 3.62 -6.40 6.37
CA GLN A 149 4.79 -7.12 6.86
C GLN A 149 5.10 -8.31 5.95
N LYS A 150 6.37 -8.45 5.58
CA LYS A 150 6.89 -9.62 4.86
C LYS A 150 6.97 -10.79 5.83
N ILE A 151 6.28 -11.88 5.52
CA ILE A 151 6.28 -13.12 6.31
C ILE A 151 7.04 -14.23 5.59
N ALA A 152 7.50 -15.21 6.36
CA ALA A 152 8.03 -16.43 5.79
C ALA A 152 6.88 -17.20 5.13
N LEU A 153 7.09 -17.65 3.89
CA LEU A 153 6.19 -18.61 3.29
C LEU A 153 6.52 -19.98 3.90
N PHE A 154 5.69 -20.45 4.82
CA PHE A 154 5.82 -21.82 5.32
C PHE A 154 5.31 -22.77 4.24
N LEU A 155 6.20 -23.21 3.35
CA LEU A 155 5.93 -24.36 2.48
C LEU A 155 5.91 -25.59 3.38
N TYR A 156 4.71 -26.12 3.63
CA TYR A 156 4.57 -27.42 4.27
C TYR A 156 5.07 -28.48 3.27
N GLN A 157 6.38 -28.76 3.26
CA GLN A 157 6.87 -29.98 2.65
C GLN A 157 6.39 -31.13 3.52
N GLN A 158 5.22 -31.68 3.20
CA GLN A 158 4.79 -32.95 3.77
C GLN A 158 5.66 -34.05 3.17
N SER A 159 6.92 -34.15 3.66
CA SER A 159 7.70 -35.36 3.55
C SER A 159 7.09 -36.38 4.53
N GLY A 160 6.05 -37.06 4.08
CA GLY A 160 5.70 -38.41 4.52
C GLY A 160 5.49 -38.69 6.02
N VAL A 161 4.88 -37.81 6.83
CA VAL A 161 4.48 -38.20 8.19
C VAL A 161 2.97 -38.03 8.41
N SER A 162 2.32 -39.19 8.49
CA SER A 162 0.93 -39.34 8.91
C SER A 162 0.79 -38.97 10.40
N SER A 163 -0.31 -38.27 10.72
CA SER A 163 -0.83 -37.97 12.06
C SER A 163 0.02 -37.07 12.98
N MET A 164 -0.30 -35.77 13.01
CA MET A 164 -0.04 -34.95 14.19
C MET A 164 -1.12 -35.22 15.24
N GLN A 165 -0.78 -35.97 16.29
CA GLN A 165 -1.56 -35.97 17.52
C GLN A 165 -1.19 -34.74 18.35
N TYR A 166 -2.19 -33.94 18.70
CA TYR A 166 -2.03 -32.84 19.65
C TYR A 166 -1.78 -33.41 21.05
N GLN A 167 -0.54 -33.35 21.54
CA GLN A 167 -0.25 -33.63 22.93
C GLN A 167 -0.41 -32.34 23.76
N ARG A 168 -1.46 -32.31 24.57
CA ARG A 168 -1.74 -31.22 25.52
C ARG A 168 -0.70 -31.22 26.63
N ILE A 169 0.18 -30.22 26.66
CA ILE A 169 1.10 -30.00 27.80
C ILE A 169 0.24 -29.50 28.96
N THR A 170 0.11 -30.34 30.00
CA THR A 170 -0.43 -29.91 31.29
C THR A 170 0.77 -29.76 32.23
N THR A 171 1.13 -28.53 32.56
CA THR A 171 2.10 -28.24 33.62
C THR A 171 1.49 -28.66 34.96
N LYS A 172 2.17 -29.57 35.68
CA LYS A 172 1.91 -29.79 37.10
C LYS A 172 2.66 -28.71 37.89
N SER A 173 1.93 -27.90 38.64
CA SER A 173 2.46 -27.13 39.76
C SER A 173 2.76 -28.09 40.92
N ASN A 174 3.93 -27.92 41.54
CA ASN A 174 4.32 -28.59 42.78
C ASN A 174 3.52 -28.09 43.98
#